data_AF-A0A972CQJ6-F1
#
_entry.id   AF-A0A972CQJ6-F1
#
_cell.length_a   1.000
_cell.length_b   1.000
_cell.length_c   1.000
_cell.angle_alpha   90.00
_cell.angle_beta   90.00
_cell.angle_gamma   90.00
#
_symmetry.space_group_name_H-M   'P 1'
#
loop_
_entity.id
_entity.type
_entity.pdbx_description
1 polymer ?
#
loop_
_entity_poly.entity_id
_entity_poly.type
_entity_poly.pdbx_seq_one_letter_code
_entity_poly.pdbx_strand_id
1 'polypeptide(L)'
;MDETKTGQAAHNWRVAIGKIWSVFRLNDQQIGSFKAPDIIENLEAAWREWQYAKDYFNSVIDPDLIDHAIFYMGATEKKYVYLLKQAKEKGLNIDRYVYANRVG
;
A
#
# COMPACT_ATOMS: atom_id res chain seq x y z
N MET A 1 -0.51 31.32 28.09
CA MET A 1 -1.31 30.79 26.96
C MET A 1 -0.32 30.06 26.08
N ASP A 2 -0.34 28.73 26.15
CA ASP A 2 0.68 27.84 25.56
C ASP A 2 0.11 27.25 24.28
N GLU A 3 0.63 27.70 23.14
CA GLU A 3 0.29 27.22 21.80
C GLU A 3 1.51 26.54 21.16
N THR A 4 2.03 25.44 21.72
CA THR A 4 2.89 24.53 20.93
C THR A 4 2.85 23.09 21.44
N LYS A 5 1.83 22.30 21.05
CA LYS A 5 1.86 20.83 21.19
C LYS A 5 1.33 20.08 19.96
N THR A 6 1.67 20.55 18.77
CA THR A 6 1.39 19.83 17.52
C THR A 6 2.67 19.79 16.68
N GLY A 7 3.56 18.85 16.99
CA GLY A 7 4.86 18.78 16.31
C GLY A 7 5.72 17.54 16.54
N GLN A 8 5.18 16.41 17.04
CA GLN A 8 5.99 15.22 17.34
C GLN A 8 5.43 13.88 16.84
N ALA A 9 4.36 13.86 16.04
CA ALA A 9 3.79 12.61 15.53
C ALA A 9 4.57 12.01 14.33
N ALA A 10 5.50 12.76 13.73
CA ALA A 10 6.10 12.36 12.45
C ALA A 10 7.36 11.47 12.53
N HIS A 11 7.87 11.08 13.71
CA HIS A 11 9.23 10.51 13.76
C HIS A 11 9.39 8.97 13.74
N ASN A 12 8.39 8.14 14.08
CA ASN A 12 8.69 6.71 14.31
C ASN A 12 7.92 5.66 13.47
N TRP A 13 7.05 6.08 12.55
CA TRP A 13 6.32 5.15 11.69
C TRP A 13 7.20 4.48 10.63
N ARG A 14 8.24 5.15 10.13
CA ARG A 14 9.16 4.60 9.11
C ARG A 14 9.90 3.34 9.60
N VAL A 15 10.23 3.32 10.88
CA VAL A 15 10.90 2.19 11.55
C VAL A 15 9.92 1.06 11.84
N ALA A 16 8.69 1.39 12.26
CA ALA A 16 7.62 0.41 12.48
C ALA A 16 7.22 -0.30 11.17
N ILE A 17 7.09 0.47 10.08
CA ILE A 17 6.85 -0.02 8.73
C ILE A 17 7.94 -1.04 8.34
N GLY A 18 9.24 -0.70 8.47
CA GLY A 18 10.34 -1.62 8.12
C GLY A 18 10.34 -2.96 8.88
N LYS A 19 9.82 -2.98 10.11
CA LYS A 19 9.67 -4.20 10.92
C LYS A 19 8.48 -5.04 10.46
N ILE A 20 7.34 -4.40 10.17
CA ILE A 20 6.15 -5.07 9.60
C ILE A 20 6.48 -5.66 8.21
N TRP A 21 7.23 -4.94 7.37
CA TRP A 21 7.74 -5.44 6.08
C TRP A 21 8.63 -6.66 6.19
N SER A 22 9.33 -6.83 7.32
CA SER A 22 10.19 -7.99 7.54
C SER A 22 9.39 -9.23 7.93
N VAL A 23 8.32 -9.06 8.71
CA VAL A 23 7.44 -10.17 9.15
C VAL A 23 6.55 -10.67 8.01
N PHE A 24 6.09 -9.79 7.13
CA PHE A 24 5.21 -10.16 6.01
C PHE A 24 5.96 -10.63 4.74
N ARG A 25 7.31 -10.68 4.77
CA ARG A 25 8.12 -11.10 3.62
C ARG A 25 8.06 -12.62 3.44
N LEU A 26 7.14 -13.04 2.55
CA LEU A 26 7.05 -14.33 1.84
C LEU A 26 6.67 -15.56 2.70
N ASN A 27 5.37 -15.78 2.88
CA ASN A 27 4.79 -17.12 2.83
C ASN A 27 3.54 -17.09 1.92
N ASP A 28 3.79 -17.19 0.61
CA ASP A 28 2.75 -17.28 -0.43
C ASP A 28 2.29 -18.74 -0.55
N GLN A 29 1.36 -19.17 0.31
CA GLN A 29 0.48 -20.28 -0.01
C GLN A 29 -0.93 -19.91 0.46
N GLN A 30 -1.90 -19.98 -0.45
CA GLN A 30 -3.34 -20.02 -0.22
C GLN A 30 -4.15 -18.72 -0.39
N ILE A 31 -4.04 -18.06 -1.55
CA ILE A 31 -5.17 -17.23 -2.02
C ILE A 31 -5.52 -17.66 -3.44
N GLY A 32 -6.71 -18.27 -3.55
CA GLY A 32 -7.21 -18.96 -4.73
C GLY A 32 -7.30 -18.08 -5.98
N SER A 33 -7.21 -18.76 -7.12
CA SER A 33 -7.39 -18.21 -8.46
C SER A 33 -8.77 -17.57 -8.61
N PHE A 34 -8.85 -16.26 -8.38
CA PHE A 34 -9.99 -15.47 -8.85
C PHE A 34 -9.68 -15.08 -10.30
N LYS A 35 -10.48 -15.56 -11.26
CA LYS A 35 -10.41 -15.06 -12.64
C LYS A 35 -10.75 -13.57 -12.61
N ALA A 36 -9.72 -12.73 -12.65
CA ALA A 36 -9.88 -11.29 -12.64
C ALA A 36 -10.07 -10.75 -14.07
N PRO A 37 -10.95 -9.75 -14.30
CA PRO A 37 -10.88 -8.86 -15.46
C PRO A 37 -9.49 -8.18 -15.53
N ASP A 38 -9.21 -7.46 -16.62
CA ASP A 38 -7.87 -7.02 -17.03
C ASP A 38 -6.92 -6.72 -15.84
N ILE A 39 -5.84 -7.49 -15.73
CA ILE A 39 -4.86 -7.37 -14.64
C ILE A 39 -4.30 -5.96 -14.58
N ILE A 40 -4.22 -5.29 -15.72
CA ILE A 40 -3.74 -3.91 -15.83
C ILE A 40 -4.70 -2.94 -15.12
N GLU A 41 -6.01 -3.03 -15.38
CA GLU A 41 -7.00 -2.16 -14.76
C GLU A 41 -7.03 -2.35 -13.24
N ASN A 42 -6.95 -3.61 -12.80
CA ASN A 42 -6.86 -3.93 -11.38
C ASN A 42 -5.56 -3.43 -10.73
N LEU A 43 -4.44 -3.47 -11.46
CA LEU A 43 -3.14 -2.99 -10.98
C LEU A 43 -3.16 -1.48 -10.74
N GLU A 44 -3.76 -0.73 -11.66
CA GLU A 44 -3.89 0.72 -11.55
C GLU A 44 -4.78 1.12 -10.37
N ALA A 45 -5.94 0.46 -10.24
CA ALA A 45 -6.84 0.68 -9.12
C ALA A 45 -6.17 0.37 -7.79
N ALA A 46 -5.43 -0.74 -7.69
CA ALA A 46 -4.70 -1.10 -6.48
C ALA A 46 -3.58 -0.11 -6.14
N TRP A 47 -2.91 0.46 -7.15
CA TRP A 47 -1.91 1.50 -6.92
C TRP A 47 -2.53 2.79 -6.37
N ARG A 48 -3.63 3.27 -6.96
CA ARG A 48 -4.37 4.43 -6.45
C ARG A 48 -4.88 4.20 -5.03
N GLU A 49 -5.42 3.01 -4.78
CA GLU A 49 -5.92 2.62 -3.46
C GLU A 49 -4.80 2.62 -2.41
N TRP A 50 -3.61 2.11 -2.76
CA TRP A 50 -2.44 2.17 -1.88
C TRP A 50 -1.95 3.60 -1.65
N GLN A 51 -1.99 4.47 -2.67
CA GLN A 51 -1.67 5.89 -2.50
C GLN A 51 -2.63 6.56 -1.52
N TYR A 52 -3.93 6.35 -1.71
CA TYR A 52 -4.96 6.84 -0.78
C TYR A 52 -4.75 6.30 0.64
N ALA A 53 -4.40 5.02 0.80
CA ALA A 53 -4.15 4.43 2.10
C ALA A 53 -2.92 5.03 2.81
N LYS A 54 -1.87 5.41 2.07
CA LYS A 54 -0.73 6.15 2.62
C LYS A 54 -1.14 7.56 3.07
N ASP A 55 -1.93 8.26 2.26
CA ASP A 55 -2.42 9.59 2.61
C ASP A 55 -3.34 9.54 3.83
N TYR A 56 -4.24 8.54 3.88
CA TYR A 56 -5.08 8.25 5.03
C TYR A 56 -4.24 7.99 6.28
N PHE A 57 -3.26 7.09 6.22
CA PHE A 57 -2.34 6.82 7.33
C PHE A 57 -1.60 8.06 7.82
N ASN A 58 -1.14 8.93 6.93
CA ASN A 58 -0.49 10.18 7.31
C ASN A 58 -1.45 11.22 7.90
N SER A 59 -2.74 11.14 7.58
CA SER A 59 -3.78 12.07 8.07
C SER A 59 -4.38 11.67 9.42
N VAL A 60 -4.36 10.38 9.76
CA VAL A 60 -4.96 9.85 10.99
C VAL A 60 -4.11 10.23 12.20
N ILE A 61 -4.68 11.06 13.07
CA ILE A 61 -4.12 11.44 14.38
C ILE A 61 -4.86 10.80 15.56
N ASP A 62 -6.03 10.22 15.29
CA ASP A 62 -6.87 9.57 16.29
C ASP A 62 -6.24 8.23 16.71
N PRO A 63 -5.88 8.05 18.01
CA PRO A 63 -5.32 6.80 18.52
C PRO A 63 -6.22 5.58 18.29
N ASP A 64 -7.55 5.73 18.22
CA ASP A 64 -8.47 4.62 18.02
C ASP A 64 -8.56 4.19 16.53
N LEU A 65 -8.08 5.05 15.62
CA LEU A 65 -8.10 4.80 14.17
C LEU A 65 -6.72 4.45 13.59
N ILE A 66 -5.65 4.62 14.35
CA ILE A 66 -4.28 4.39 13.86
C ILE A 66 -4.05 2.93 13.46
N ASP A 67 -4.61 1.98 14.23
CA ASP A 67 -4.50 0.55 13.93
C ASP A 67 -5.22 0.20 12.64
N HIS A 68 -6.40 0.78 12.41
CA HIS A 68 -7.12 0.66 11.15
C HIS A 68 -6.29 1.22 9.99
N ALA A 69 -5.68 2.39 10.18
CA ALA A 69 -4.87 3.04 9.14
C ALA A 69 -3.61 2.22 8.78
N ILE A 70 -2.94 1.63 9.77
CA ILE A 70 -1.82 0.70 9.56
C ILE A 70 -2.28 -0.53 8.78
N PHE A 71 -3.38 -1.15 9.21
CA PHE A 71 -3.93 -2.34 8.57
C PHE A 71 -4.33 -2.06 7.11
N TYR A 72 -5.04 -0.96 6.87
CA TYR A 72 -5.52 -0.58 5.54
C TYR A 72 -4.36 -0.29 4.57
N MET A 73 -3.33 0.44 5.01
CA MET A 73 -2.12 0.67 4.21
C MET A 73 -1.39 -0.65 3.88
N GLY A 74 -1.26 -1.57 4.84
CA GLY A 74 -0.64 -2.87 4.60
C GLY A 74 -1.44 -3.77 3.65
N ALA A 75 -2.76 -3.78 3.78
CA ALA A 75 -3.65 -4.59 2.95
C ALA A 75 -3.63 -4.13 1.48
N THR A 76 -3.69 -2.82 1.25
CA THR A 76 -3.68 -2.23 -0.10
C THR A 76 -2.32 -2.40 -0.79
N GLU A 77 -1.22 -2.29 -0.06
CA GLU A 77 0.11 -2.58 -0.60
C GLU A 77 0.27 -4.05 -0.99
N LYS A 78 -0.20 -4.97 -0.14
CA LYS A 78 -0.15 -6.41 -0.43
C LYS A 78 -0.94 -6.75 -1.69
N LYS A 79 -2.12 -6.14 -1.87
CA LYS A 79 -2.93 -6.27 -3.09
C LYS A 79 -2.17 -5.79 -4.33
N TYR A 80 -1.57 -4.60 -4.27
CA TYR A 80 -0.78 -4.05 -5.38
C TYR A 80 0.42 -4.95 -5.74
N VAL A 81 1.21 -5.39 -4.75
CA VAL A 81 2.35 -6.28 -4.96
C VAL A 81 1.93 -7.63 -5.56
N TYR A 82 0.82 -8.20 -5.11
CA TYR A 82 0.27 -9.43 -5.66
C TYR A 82 -0.09 -9.27 -7.15
N LEU A 83 -0.72 -8.16 -7.52
CA LEU A 83 -1.08 -7.89 -8.91
C LEU A 83 0.17 -7.65 -9.79
N LEU A 84 1.23 -7.01 -9.25
CA LEU A 84 2.51 -6.90 -9.95
C LEU A 84 3.14 -8.28 -10.24
N LYS A 85 3.11 -9.18 -9.25
CA LYS A 85 3.61 -10.56 -9.43
C LYS A 85 2.81 -11.28 -10.53
N GLN A 86 1.48 -11.22 -10.49
CA GLN A 86 0.63 -11.83 -11.50
C GLN A 86 0.86 -11.24 -12.91
N ALA A 87 1.02 -9.93 -13.02
CA ALA A 87 1.29 -9.28 -14.30
C ALA A 87 2.61 -9.77 -14.91
N LYS A 88 3.65 -9.88 -14.07
CA LYS A 88 4.97 -10.40 -14.47
C LYS A 88 4.90 -11.87 -14.90
N GLU A 89 4.18 -12.71 -14.15
CA GLU A 89 3.99 -14.13 -14.50
C GLU A 89 3.28 -14.32 -15.84
N LYS A 90 2.41 -13.38 -16.22
CA LYS A 90 1.73 -13.38 -17.53
C LYS A 90 2.53 -12.69 -18.64
N GLY A 91 3.76 -12.25 -18.37
CA GLY A 91 4.62 -11.57 -19.35
C GLY A 91 4.12 -10.18 -19.76
N LEU A 92 3.28 -9.53 -18.94
CA LEU A 92 2.80 -8.19 -19.22
C LEU A 92 3.91 -7.16 -18.98
N ASN A 93 4.12 -6.24 -19.93
CA ASN A 93 5.03 -5.11 -19.75
C ASN A 93 4.39 -4.07 -18.82
N ILE A 94 4.72 -4.16 -17.53
CA ILE A 94 4.26 -3.25 -16.48
C ILE A 94 5.02 -1.91 -16.48
N ASP A 95 6.22 -1.86 -17.06
CA ASP A 95 7.01 -0.62 -17.12
C ASP A 95 6.25 0.50 -17.85
N ARG A 96 5.59 0.17 -18.96
CA ARG A 96 4.77 1.13 -19.72
C ARG A 96 3.66 1.77 -18.89
N TYR A 97 3.04 1.03 -17.99
CA TYR A 97 1.95 1.51 -17.13
C TYR A 97 2.46 2.34 -15.95
N VAL A 98 3.58 1.90 -15.39
CA VAL A 98 4.24 2.59 -14.29
C VAL A 98 4.74 3.98 -14.69
N TYR A 99 5.14 4.21 -15.95
CA TYR A 99 5.53 5.54 -16.44
C TYR A 99 4.35 6.45 -16.76
N ALA A 100 3.24 5.92 -17.29
CA ALA A 100 2.06 6.72 -17.66
C ALA A 100 1.43 7.46 -16.46
N ASN A 101 1.49 6.87 -15.26
CA ASN A 101 0.87 7.42 -14.04
C ASN A 101 1.83 8.21 -13.14
N ARG A 102 3.10 8.38 -13.53
CA ARG A 102 4.11 9.17 -12.78
C ARG A 102 4.35 10.57 -13.34
N VAL A 103 3.83 10.85 -14.54
CA VAL A 103 3.88 12.16 -15.22
C VAL A 103 2.46 12.58 -15.54
N GLY A 104 1.81 13.19 -14.56
CA GLY A 104 0.51 13.85 -14.65
C GLY A 104 0.48 14.97 -13.64
#